data_AF-A0A1M7P8L1-F1
#
_entry.id   AF-A0A1M7P8L1-F1
#
_cell.length_a   1.000
_cell.length_b   1.000
_cell.length_c   1.000
_cell.angle_alpha   90.00
_cell.angle_beta   90.00
_cell.angle_gamma   90.00
#
_symmetry.space_group_name_H-M   'P 1'
#
loop_
_entity.id
_entity.type
_entity.pdbx_description
1 polymer ?
#
loop_
_entity_poly.entity_id
_entity_poly.type
_entity_poly.pdbx_seq_one_letter_code
_entity_poly.pdbx_strand_id
1 'polypeptide(L)'
;MDTTDIFLYAGYLLIIVGAVFAILMPLIKSFGDPKSLLKTAIGVIVIAAVFGIAYSTASGDVAAKYMADPFNITPEGAKMVGGVLLTVYALFILAIVGIVITELNKLIK
;
A
#
# COMPACT_ATOMS: atom_id res chain seq x y z
N MET A 1 -21.50 5.71 19.48
CA MET A 1 -20.80 6.23 18.29
C MET A 1 -20.56 7.69 18.55
N ASP A 2 -19.33 8.01 18.93
CA ASP A 2 -18.90 9.38 19.13
C ASP A 2 -18.47 9.99 17.79
N THR A 3 -18.30 11.30 17.75
CA THR A 3 -17.88 12.04 16.55
C THR A 3 -16.61 11.46 15.90
N THR A 4 -15.67 10.96 16.70
CA THR A 4 -14.45 10.30 16.23
C THR A 4 -14.73 9.03 15.45
N ASP A 5 -15.71 8.22 15.88
CA ASP A 5 -16.08 6.98 15.20
C ASP A 5 -16.66 7.28 13.82
N ILE A 6 -17.48 8.33 13.71
CA ILE A 6 -18.09 8.76 12.45
C ILE A 6 -17.01 9.16 11.44
N PHE A 7 -16.03 9.96 11.86
CA PHE A 7 -14.92 10.35 10.99
C PHE A 7 -14.05 9.15 10.59
N LEU A 8 -13.83 8.20 11.50
CA LEU A 8 -13.07 6.99 11.21
C LEU A 8 -13.75 6.12 10.17
N TYR A 9 -15.07 5.87 10.33
CA TYR A 9 -15.84 5.10 9.35
C TYR A 9 -15.93 5.79 8.00
N ALA A 10 -16.12 7.12 7.97
CA ALA A 10 -16.08 7.89 6.73
C ALA A 10 -14.71 7.78 6.05
N GLY A 11 -13.63 7.85 6.81
CA GLY A 11 -12.26 7.63 6.32
C GLY A 11 -12.06 6.25 5.71
N TYR A 12 -12.50 5.19 6.38
CA TYR A 12 -12.44 3.83 5.82
C TYR A 12 -13.24 3.68 4.53
N LEU A 13 -14.44 4.28 4.46
CA LEU A 13 -15.24 4.28 3.25
C LEU A 13 -14.53 4.99 2.09
N LEU A 14 -13.92 6.16 2.35
CA LEU A 14 -13.15 6.89 1.34
C LEU A 14 -11.92 6.12 0.86
N ILE A 15 -11.21 5.41 1.74
CA ILE A 15 -10.08 4.56 1.36
C ILE A 15 -10.57 3.42 0.43
N ILE A 16 -11.67 2.77 0.77
CA ILE A 16 -12.23 1.69 -0.06
C ILE A 16 -12.62 2.21 -1.43
N VAL A 17 -13.34 3.33 -1.48
CA VAL A 17 -13.74 3.98 -2.75
C VAL A 17 -12.52 4.35 -3.57
N GLY A 18 -11.51 4.98 -2.96
CA GLY A 18 -10.26 5.34 -3.61
C GLY A 18 -9.51 4.13 -4.18
N ALA A 19 -9.41 3.04 -3.41
CA ALA A 19 -8.78 1.80 -3.85
C ALA A 19 -9.51 1.19 -5.06
N VAL A 20 -10.84 1.18 -5.05
CA VAL A 20 -11.65 0.71 -6.18
C VAL A 20 -11.36 1.53 -7.43
N PHE A 21 -11.41 2.87 -7.34
CA PHE A 21 -11.12 3.72 -8.50
C PHE A 21 -9.67 3.62 -8.98
N ALA A 22 -8.71 3.46 -8.07
CA ALA A 22 -7.29 3.29 -8.40
C ALA A 22 -7.04 2.02 -9.26
N ILE A 23 -7.88 1.00 -9.11
CA ILE A 23 -7.81 -0.24 -9.91
C ILE A 23 -8.68 -0.14 -11.18
N LEU A 24 -9.92 0.31 -11.05
CA LEU A 24 -10.88 0.37 -12.17
C LEU A 24 -10.46 1.38 -13.24
N MET A 25 -9.94 2.55 -12.87
CA MET A 25 -9.60 3.59 -13.84
C MET A 25 -8.49 3.16 -14.83
N PRO A 26 -7.36 2.56 -14.38
CA PRO A 26 -6.38 1.97 -15.29
C PRO A 26 -6.96 0.86 -16.16
N LEU A 27 -7.77 -0.04 -15.58
CA LEU A 27 -8.40 -1.14 -16.30
C LEU A 27 -9.28 -0.64 -17.45
N ILE A 28 -10.16 0.32 -17.17
CA ILE A 28 -11.03 0.94 -18.20
C ILE A 28 -10.19 1.54 -19.33
N LYS A 29 -9.13 2.29 -18.99
CA LYS A 29 -8.24 2.92 -19.98
C LYS A 29 -7.45 1.91 -20.81
N SER A 30 -7.27 0.70 -20.31
CA SER A 30 -6.45 -0.32 -20.96
C SER A 30 -7.19 -1.20 -21.98
N PHE A 31 -8.53 -1.17 -22.03
CA PHE A 31 -9.31 -1.90 -23.03
C PHE A 31 -9.02 -1.46 -24.49
N GLY A 32 -8.55 -0.23 -24.69
CA GLY A 32 -8.13 0.27 -26.01
C GLY A 32 -6.64 0.09 -26.33
N ASP A 33 -5.81 -0.27 -25.34
CA ASP A 33 -4.37 -0.46 -25.50
C ASP A 33 -3.85 -1.61 -24.61
N PRO A 34 -3.71 -2.83 -25.16
CA PRO A 34 -3.27 -3.99 -24.39
C PRO A 34 -1.83 -3.85 -23.87
N LYS A 35 -0.99 -2.99 -24.46
CA LYS A 35 0.36 -2.73 -23.92
C LYS A 35 0.29 -1.93 -22.62
N SER A 36 -0.70 -1.05 -22.47
CA SER A 36 -0.95 -0.32 -21.23
C SER A 36 -1.36 -1.28 -20.10
N LEU A 37 -2.24 -2.24 -20.39
CA LEU A 37 -2.66 -3.28 -19.43
C LEU A 37 -1.46 -4.08 -18.91
N LEU A 38 -0.56 -4.49 -19.81
CA LEU A 38 0.64 -5.24 -19.44
C LEU A 38 1.55 -4.45 -18.48
N LYS A 39 1.73 -3.14 -18.72
CA LYS A 39 2.52 -2.28 -17.82
C LYS A 39 1.88 -2.18 -16.43
N THR A 40 0.56 -2.03 -16.35
CA THR A 40 -0.16 -2.04 -15.07
C THR A 40 -0.01 -3.37 -14.35
N ALA A 41 -0.15 -4.50 -15.07
CA ALA A 41 0.02 -5.83 -14.49
C ALA A 41 1.44 -6.04 -13.93
N ILE A 42 2.47 -5.61 -14.66
CA ILE A 42 3.86 -5.65 -14.18
C ILE A 42 4.00 -4.81 -12.90
N GLY A 43 3.42 -3.60 -12.86
CA GLY A 43 3.41 -2.77 -11.66
C GLY A 43 2.78 -3.46 -10.44
N VAL A 44 1.64 -4.12 -10.62
CA VAL A 44 0.98 -4.89 -9.56
C VAL A 44 1.84 -6.05 -9.07
N ILE A 45 2.47 -6.79 -9.99
CA ILE A 45 3.37 -7.90 -9.64
C ILE A 45 4.58 -7.40 -8.84
N VAL A 46 5.17 -6.27 -9.23
CA VAL A 46 6.30 -5.67 -8.50
C VAL A 46 5.87 -5.27 -7.09
N ILE A 47 4.70 -4.63 -6.93
CA ILE A 47 4.18 -4.28 -5.60
C ILE A 47 3.94 -5.53 -4.76
N ALA A 48 3.34 -6.58 -5.34
CA ALA A 48 3.10 -7.84 -4.64
C ALA A 48 4.41 -8.51 -4.20
N ALA A 49 5.45 -8.47 -5.02
CA ALA A 49 6.78 -8.98 -4.68
C ALA A 49 7.41 -8.18 -3.52
N VAL A 50 7.35 -6.85 -3.58
CA VAL A 50 7.83 -5.98 -2.49
C VAL A 50 7.06 -6.25 -1.20
N PHE A 51 5.73 -6.38 -1.27
CA PHE A 51 4.90 -6.74 -0.13
C PHE A 51 5.26 -8.11 0.45
N GLY A 52 5.50 -9.11 -0.40
CA GLY A 52 5.93 -10.44 0.05
C GLY A 52 7.23 -10.39 0.86
N ILE A 53 8.22 -9.63 0.37
CA ILE A 53 9.49 -9.43 1.08
C ILE A 53 9.25 -8.68 2.40
N ALA A 54 8.49 -7.58 2.36
CA ALA A 54 8.21 -6.76 3.54
C ALA A 54 7.43 -7.54 4.62
N TYR A 55 6.39 -8.27 4.23
CA TYR A 55 5.60 -9.11 5.11
C TYR A 55 6.42 -10.27 5.69
N SER A 56 7.35 -10.85 4.93
CA SER A 56 8.26 -11.89 5.43
C SER A 56 9.21 -11.38 6.52
N THR A 57 9.58 -10.09 6.45
CA THR A 57 10.47 -9.42 7.41
C THR A 57 9.71 -8.81 8.59
N ALA A 58 8.40 -8.57 8.45
CA ALA A 58 7.58 -7.99 9.50
C ALA A 58 7.44 -8.94 10.70
N SER A 59 7.62 -8.40 11.91
CA SER A 59 7.32 -9.11 13.17
C SER A 59 5.85 -8.96 13.54
N GLY A 60 5.28 -10.03 14.11
CA GLY A 60 3.97 -10.04 14.76
C GLY A 60 4.05 -9.88 16.27
N ASP A 61 5.19 -9.46 16.82
CA ASP A 61 5.36 -9.31 18.26
C ASP A 61 4.49 -8.17 18.79
N VAL A 62 3.61 -8.52 19.72
CA VAL A 62 2.70 -7.57 20.38
C VAL A 62 2.90 -7.69 21.88
N ALA A 63 3.08 -6.55 22.56
CA ALA A 63 3.17 -6.55 24.02
C ALA A 63 1.84 -7.02 24.63
N ALA A 64 1.90 -7.85 25.68
CA ALA A 64 0.72 -8.46 26.31
C ALA A 64 -0.40 -7.45 26.68
N LYS A 65 -0.02 -6.21 27.07
CA LYS A 65 -0.96 -5.12 27.37
C LYS A 65 -1.84 -4.68 26.18
N TYR A 66 -1.42 -4.94 24.95
CA TYR A 66 -2.17 -4.59 23.73
C TYR A 66 -2.95 -5.76 23.15
N MET A 67 -2.72 -6.98 23.66
CA MET A 67 -3.51 -8.17 23.29
C MET A 67 -4.83 -8.24 24.07
N ALA A 68 -4.93 -7.56 25.21
CA ALA A 68 -6.14 -7.49 26.02
C ALA A 68 -7.06 -6.34 25.58
N ASP A 69 -8.26 -6.33 26.14
CA ASP A 69 -9.22 -5.23 26.00
C ASP A 69 -8.59 -3.90 26.47
N PRO A 70 -8.79 -2.78 25.75
CA PRO A 70 -9.71 -2.57 24.62
C PRO A 70 -9.10 -2.80 23.24
N PHE A 71 -7.80 -3.10 23.16
CA PHE A 71 -7.05 -3.07 21.89
C PHE A 71 -7.15 -4.37 21.10
N ASN A 72 -7.23 -5.52 21.78
CA ASN A 72 -7.44 -6.85 21.17
C ASN A 72 -6.57 -7.13 19.93
N ILE A 73 -5.30 -6.67 19.94
CA ILE A 73 -4.41 -6.79 18.79
C ILE A 73 -3.87 -8.22 18.72
N THR A 74 -4.17 -8.90 17.61
CA THR A 74 -3.63 -10.24 17.34
C THR A 74 -2.22 -10.16 16.73
N PRO A 75 -1.35 -11.15 16.97
CA PRO A 75 -0.04 -11.22 16.32
C PRO A 75 -0.12 -11.17 14.79
N GLU A 76 -1.13 -11.80 14.21
CA GLU A 76 -1.37 -11.79 12.77
C GLU A 76 -1.75 -10.40 12.26
N GLY A 77 -2.64 -9.69 12.96
CA GLY A 77 -3.02 -8.32 12.64
C GLY A 77 -1.82 -7.37 12.71
N ALA A 78 -1.01 -7.49 13.76
CA ALA A 78 0.22 -6.69 13.91
C ALA A 78 1.22 -6.96 12.78
N LYS A 79 1.44 -8.24 12.42
CA LYS A 79 2.32 -8.59 11.31
C LYS A 79 1.82 -8.05 9.97
N MET A 80 0.50 -8.12 9.73
CA MET A 80 -0.12 -7.58 8.53
C MET A 80 0.09 -6.06 8.42
N VAL A 81 -0.22 -5.32 9.49
CA VAL A 81 -0.01 -3.87 9.54
C VAL A 81 1.46 -3.53 9.34
N GLY A 82 2.38 -4.23 10.02
CA GLY A 82 3.82 -4.04 9.87
C GLY A 82 4.30 -4.31 8.44
N GLY A 83 3.81 -5.38 7.80
CA GLY A 83 4.14 -5.70 6.41
C GLY A 83 3.66 -4.62 5.42
N VAL A 84 2.44 -4.12 5.60
CA VAL A 84 1.92 -3.00 4.78
C VAL A 84 2.75 -1.74 5.01
N LEU A 85 3.09 -1.41 6.26
CA LEU A 85 3.87 -0.23 6.60
C LEU A 85 5.27 -0.24 5.96
N LEU A 86 5.97 -1.38 6.08
CA LEU A 86 7.27 -1.59 5.46
C LEU A 86 7.20 -1.51 3.93
N THR A 87 6.12 -2.01 3.33
CA THR A 87 5.89 -1.90 1.88
C THR A 87 5.77 -0.44 1.45
N VAL A 88 4.98 0.36 2.18
CA VAL A 88 4.82 1.79 1.91
C VAL A 88 6.16 2.52 2.03
N TYR A 89 6.96 2.22 3.05
CA TYR A 89 8.30 2.83 3.21
C TYR A 89 9.25 2.45 2.09
N ALA A 90 9.25 1.19 1.65
CA ALA A 90 10.04 0.76 0.51
C ALA A 90 9.62 1.47 -0.78
N LEU A 91 8.31 1.53 -1.07
CA LEU A 91 7.79 2.22 -2.24
C LEU A 91 8.08 3.73 -2.19
N PHE A 92 8.03 4.35 -1.02
CA PHE A 92 8.37 5.76 -0.84
C PHE A 92 9.84 6.04 -1.19
N ILE A 93 10.78 5.23 -0.69
CA ILE A 93 12.20 5.36 -1.03
C ILE A 93 12.41 5.12 -2.54
N LEU A 94 11.80 4.07 -3.11
CA LEU A 94 11.87 3.79 -4.55
C LEU A 94 11.32 4.95 -5.38
N ALA A 95 10.24 5.60 -4.94
CA ALA A 95 9.68 6.77 -5.61
C ALA A 95 10.66 7.95 -5.59
N ILE A 96 11.28 8.25 -4.45
CA ILE A 96 12.29 9.32 -4.35
C ILE A 96 13.47 9.03 -5.28
N VAL A 97 14.02 7.82 -5.24
CA VAL A 97 15.14 7.41 -6.11
C VAL A 97 14.74 7.53 -7.59
N GLY A 98 13.53 7.07 -7.94
CA GLY A 98 13.00 7.18 -9.29
C GLY A 98 12.87 8.63 -9.77
N ILE A 99 12.41 9.53 -8.90
CA ILE A 99 12.32 10.96 -9.19
C ILE A 99 13.71 11.55 -9.45
N VAL A 100 14.67 11.31 -8.55
CA VAL A 100 16.04 11.84 -8.69
C VAL A 100 16.69 11.35 -9.99
N ILE A 101 16.62 10.05 -10.30
CA ILE A 101 17.15 9.50 -11.55
C ILE A 101 16.47 10.14 -12.77
N THR A 102 15.17 10.36 -12.70
CA THR A 102 14.41 10.98 -13.79
C THR A 102 14.84 12.44 -14.01
N GLU A 103 15.06 13.20 -12.95
CA GLU A 103 15.55 14.57 -13.03
C GLU A 103 16.98 14.65 -13.57
N LEU A 104 17.90 13.81 -13.07
CA LEU A 104 19.27 13.75 -13.58
C LEU A 104 19.31 13.41 -15.08
N ASN A 105 18.50 12.44 -15.53
CA ASN A 105 18.44 12.07 -16.93
C ASN A 105 17.93 13.21 -17.84
N LYS A 106 17.03 14.07 -17.34
CA LYS A 106 16.54 15.26 -18.05
C LYS A 106 17.56 16.39 -18.12
N LEU A 107 18.56 16.40 -17.24
CA LEU A 107 19.64 17.39 -17.26
C LEU A 107 20.76 16.98 -18.23
N ILE A 108 20.93 15.67 -18.44
CA ILE A 108 21.96 15.10 -19.33
C ILE A 108 21.47 15.02 -20.78
N LYS A 109 20.17 14.76 -21.00
CA LYS A 109 19.52 14.78 -22.33
C LYS A 109 18.79 16.08 -22.57
#